data_AF-A0A7D5L959-F1
#
_entry.id   AF-A0A7D5L959-F1
#
_cell.length_a   1.000
_cell.length_b   1.000
_cell.length_c   1.000
_cell.angle_alpha   90.00
_cell.angle_beta   90.00
_cell.angle_gamma   90.00
#
_symmetry.space_group_name_H-M   'P 1'
#
loop_
_entity.id
_entity.type
_entity.pdbx_description
1 polymer ?
#
loop_
_entity_poly.entity_id
_entity_poly.type
_entity_poly.pdbx_seq_one_letter_code
_entity_poly.pdbx_strand_id
1 'polypeptide(L)'
;MVSRKNAMPTTEDRRWLTGEKTYDGQHAKRQRYQRRNDVRDRVYDSVLDFTILFWDLEEDERRKIFGEVTDDGSQWVDADEEFRDGVRDALAFLLRGIGVRTLVRESADESSPHVAEQFLALATARAGQREGFLVDDVELDVEGVQECLRERVLADDSGGA
;
A
#
# COMPACT_ATOMS: atom_id res chain seq x y z
N MET A 1 -12.27 12.13 -22.10
CA MET A 1 -11.42 11.56 -21.03
C MET A 1 -10.23 12.48 -20.85
N VAL A 2 -10.08 13.09 -19.68
CA VAL A 2 -8.86 13.85 -19.36
C VAL A 2 -7.73 12.83 -19.23
N SER A 3 -6.65 13.01 -19.98
CA SER A 3 -5.45 12.16 -19.88
C SER A 3 -4.93 12.28 -18.45
N ARG A 4 -5.07 11.23 -17.64
CA ARG A 4 -4.37 11.12 -16.35
C ARG A 4 -2.87 11.17 -16.62
N LYS A 5 -2.10 11.72 -15.70
CA LYS A 5 -0.64 11.76 -15.85
C LYS A 5 -0.12 10.36 -15.52
N ASN A 6 -0.13 9.48 -16.52
CA ASN A 6 0.32 8.10 -16.43
C ASN A 6 1.77 8.04 -15.93
N ALA A 7 1.97 7.90 -14.62
CA ALA A 7 3.10 7.23 -13.98
C ALA A 7 3.17 7.57 -12.48
N MET A 8 3.48 6.53 -11.70
CA MET A 8 4.18 6.60 -10.41
C MET A 8 5.34 7.60 -10.45
N PRO A 9 5.81 8.11 -9.29
CA PRO A 9 6.77 9.21 -9.23
C PRO A 9 7.89 9.05 -10.26
N THR A 10 8.06 10.06 -11.12
CA THR A 10 9.07 10.02 -12.18
C THR A 10 10.47 10.01 -11.57
N THR A 11 11.49 9.66 -12.36
CA THR A 11 12.88 9.74 -11.93
C THR A 11 13.23 11.13 -11.37
N GLU A 12 12.71 12.20 -11.97
CA GLU A 12 12.93 13.55 -11.44
C GLU A 12 12.23 13.80 -10.10
N ASP A 13 11.02 13.25 -9.93
CA ASP A 13 10.28 13.36 -8.68
C ASP A 13 11.04 12.64 -7.57
N ARG A 14 11.56 11.43 -7.84
CA ARG A 14 12.40 10.67 -6.90
C ARG A 14 13.62 11.47 -6.50
N ARG A 15 14.41 11.95 -7.46
CA ARG A 15 15.63 12.75 -7.19
C ARG A 15 15.32 14.00 -6.37
N TRP A 16 14.18 14.65 -6.60
CA TRP A 16 13.77 15.80 -5.81
C TRP A 16 13.32 15.43 -4.39
N LEU A 17 12.58 14.33 -4.22
CA LEU A 17 12.13 13.82 -2.92
C LEU A 17 13.28 13.28 -2.07
N THR A 18 14.29 12.65 -2.68
CA THR A 18 15.50 12.13 -2.01
C THR A 18 16.55 13.21 -1.74
N GLY A 19 16.35 14.44 -2.24
CA GLY A 19 17.28 15.54 -2.07
C GLY A 19 18.46 15.55 -3.03
N GLU A 20 18.55 14.59 -3.95
CA GLU A 20 19.54 14.56 -5.04
C GLU A 20 19.39 15.71 -6.04
N LYS A 21 18.20 16.32 -6.13
CA LYS A 21 17.90 17.49 -6.95
C LYS A 21 17.28 18.59 -6.09
N THR A 22 17.89 19.76 -6.12
CA THR A 22 17.35 20.97 -5.45
C THR A 22 17.01 22.04 -6.50
N TYR A 23 15.98 22.83 -6.20
CA TYR A 23 15.61 23.98 -7.02
C TYR A 23 16.07 25.26 -6.33
N ASP A 24 16.98 25.98 -6.99
CA ASP A 24 17.56 27.23 -6.50
C ASP A 24 17.30 28.41 -7.46
N GLY A 25 17.44 29.64 -6.96
CA GLY A 25 17.27 30.87 -7.74
C GLY A 25 15.89 31.54 -7.64
N GLN A 26 15.66 32.59 -8.45
CA GLN A 26 14.51 33.51 -8.32
C GLN A 26 13.13 32.83 -8.41
N HIS A 27 13.03 31.70 -9.11
CA HIS A 27 11.78 30.96 -9.29
C HIS A 27 11.71 29.65 -8.49
N ALA A 28 12.68 29.39 -7.61
CA ALA A 28 12.78 28.16 -6.81
C ALA A 28 11.51 27.85 -6.01
N LYS A 29 10.86 28.87 -5.43
CA LYS A 29 9.61 28.69 -4.66
C LYS A 29 8.48 28.18 -5.54
N ARG A 30 8.31 28.76 -6.73
CA ARG A 30 7.27 28.37 -7.70
C ARG A 30 7.53 26.98 -8.26
N GLN A 31 8.78 26.66 -8.60
CA GLN A 31 9.18 25.35 -9.12
C GLN A 31 8.94 24.24 -8.08
N ARG A 32 9.33 24.47 -6.81
CA ARG A 32 9.03 23.54 -5.71
C ARG A 32 7.54 23.33 -5.50
N TYR A 33 6.74 24.39 -5.58
CA TYR A 33 5.28 24.29 -5.45
C TYR A 33 4.66 23.47 -6.59
N GLN A 34 5.03 23.77 -7.85
CA GLN A 34 4.56 23.01 -9.01
C GLN A 34 4.95 21.55 -8.90
N ARG A 35 6.20 21.25 -8.52
CA ARG A 35 6.68 19.88 -8.33
C ARG A 35 5.89 19.13 -7.26
N ARG A 36 5.57 19.77 -6.12
CA ARG A 36 4.69 19.18 -5.10
C ARG A 36 3.31 18.83 -5.66
N ASN A 37 2.73 19.74 -6.43
CA ASN A 37 1.42 19.50 -7.02
C ASN A 37 1.46 18.38 -8.06
N ASP A 38 2.48 18.34 -8.91
CA ASP A 38 2.66 17.27 -9.90
C ASP A 38 2.85 15.90 -9.25
N VAL A 39 3.66 15.82 -8.19
CA VAL A 39 3.81 14.58 -7.40
C VAL A 39 2.47 14.18 -6.77
N ARG A 40 1.72 15.14 -6.20
CA ARG A 40 0.40 14.87 -5.61
C ARG A 40 -0.57 14.30 -6.63
N ASP A 41 -0.67 14.94 -7.79
CA ASP A 41 -1.59 14.54 -8.85
C ASP A 41 -1.23 13.15 -9.38
N ARG A 42 0.07 12.85 -9.57
CA ARG A 42 0.55 11.51 -9.96
C ARG A 42 0.22 10.44 -8.94
N VAL A 43 0.46 10.69 -7.65
CA VAL A 43 0.13 9.74 -6.59
C VAL A 43 -1.37 9.48 -6.56
N TYR A 44 -2.18 10.53 -6.68
CA TYR A 44 -3.64 10.40 -6.73
C TYR A 44 -4.10 9.57 -7.94
N ASP A 45 -3.60 9.88 -9.13
CA ASP A 45 -3.92 9.12 -10.35
C ASP A 45 -3.50 7.65 -10.22
N SER A 46 -2.30 7.36 -9.72
CA SER A 46 -1.83 5.99 -9.49
C SER A 46 -2.71 5.20 -8.52
N VAL A 47 -3.21 5.84 -7.46
CA VAL A 47 -4.12 5.18 -6.51
C VAL A 47 -5.44 4.80 -7.19
N LEU A 48 -5.96 5.65 -8.07
CA LEU A 48 -7.15 5.33 -8.84
C LEU A 48 -6.89 4.20 -9.86
N ASP A 49 -5.70 4.17 -10.45
CA ASP A 49 -5.33 3.13 -11.41
C ASP A 49 -5.21 1.75 -10.74
N PHE A 50 -4.88 1.67 -9.43
CA PHE A 50 -4.97 0.39 -8.69
C PHE A 50 -6.37 -0.21 -8.68
N THR A 51 -7.43 0.60 -8.80
CA THR A 51 -8.79 0.05 -8.95
C THR A 51 -8.91 -0.72 -10.26
N ILE A 52 -8.34 -0.20 -11.35
CA ILE A 52 -8.34 -0.88 -12.65
C ILE A 52 -7.46 -2.13 -12.58
N LEU A 53 -6.26 -2.02 -12.02
CA LEU A 53 -5.36 -3.16 -11.88
C LEU A 53 -5.96 -4.28 -11.01
N PHE A 54 -6.65 -3.92 -9.93
CA PHE A 54 -7.29 -4.90 -9.06
C PHE A 54 -8.39 -5.67 -9.78
N TRP A 55 -9.12 -5.01 -10.67
CA TRP A 55 -10.33 -5.56 -11.29
C TRP A 55 -10.15 -6.17 -12.66
N ASP A 56 -9.24 -5.62 -13.46
CA ASP A 56 -9.15 -5.86 -14.89
C ASP A 56 -7.78 -6.44 -15.29
N LEU A 57 -6.81 -6.51 -14.38
CA LEU A 57 -5.56 -7.23 -14.63
C LEU A 57 -5.83 -8.73 -14.62
N GLU A 58 -5.39 -9.42 -15.68
CA GLU A 58 -5.54 -10.86 -15.79
C GLU A 58 -4.85 -11.60 -14.64
N GLU A 59 -5.46 -12.69 -14.19
CA GLU A 59 -4.98 -13.50 -13.06
C GLU A 59 -3.53 -13.96 -13.26
N ASP A 60 -3.18 -14.39 -14.48
CA ASP A 60 -1.82 -14.86 -14.81
C ASP A 60 -0.79 -13.73 -14.71
N GLU A 61 -1.15 -12.49 -15.08
CA GLU A 61 -0.30 -11.32 -14.92
C GLU A 61 -0.20 -10.90 -13.45
N ARG A 62 -1.30 -11.01 -12.69
CA ARG A 62 -1.28 -10.78 -11.23
C ARG A 62 -0.34 -11.76 -10.53
N ARG A 63 -0.39 -13.05 -10.88
CA ARG A 63 0.53 -14.07 -10.33
C ARG A 63 2.00 -13.77 -10.66
N LYS A 64 2.31 -13.23 -11.84
CA LYS A 64 3.68 -12.82 -12.17
C LYS A 64 4.20 -11.66 -11.32
N ILE A 65 3.30 -10.78 -10.85
CA ILE A 65 3.66 -9.62 -10.01
C ILE A 65 3.79 -10.03 -8.53
N PHE A 66 2.81 -10.79 -8.03
CA PHE A 66 2.68 -11.11 -6.61
C PHE A 66 3.23 -12.49 -6.23
N GLY A 67 3.68 -13.27 -7.21
CA GLY A 67 4.05 -14.67 -7.04
C GLY A 67 2.84 -15.61 -7.00
N GLU A 68 3.11 -16.90 -6.80
CA GLU A 68 2.07 -17.91 -6.56
C GLU A 68 1.72 -17.98 -5.08
N VAL A 69 0.46 -18.35 -4.80
CA VAL A 69 0.02 -18.72 -3.46
C VAL A 69 0.25 -20.22 -3.32
N THR A 70 1.12 -20.62 -2.40
CA THR A 70 1.39 -22.03 -2.12
C THR A 70 0.27 -22.68 -1.30
N ASP A 71 0.28 -24.00 -1.25
CA ASP A 71 -0.73 -24.80 -0.52
C ASP A 71 -0.81 -24.47 0.98
N ASP A 72 0.24 -23.88 1.56
CA ASP A 72 0.29 -23.40 2.94
C ASP A 72 -0.24 -21.95 3.11
N GLY A 73 -0.75 -21.34 2.03
CA GLY A 73 -1.28 -19.98 2.02
C GLY A 73 -0.21 -18.89 1.86
N SER A 74 1.07 -19.23 1.68
CA SER A 74 2.11 -18.24 1.46
C SER A 74 1.99 -17.66 0.05
N GLN A 75 1.75 -16.35 -0.06
CA GLN A 75 2.01 -15.59 -1.28
C GLN A 75 3.49 -15.17 -1.29
N TRP A 76 4.04 -14.73 -2.43
CA TRP A 76 5.42 -14.18 -2.55
C TRP A 76 6.59 -15.17 -2.65
N VAL A 77 6.32 -16.41 -3.09
CA VAL A 77 7.40 -17.32 -3.51
C VAL A 77 8.20 -16.62 -4.62
N ASP A 78 9.50 -16.47 -4.43
CA ASP A 78 10.45 -15.77 -5.33
C ASP A 78 10.33 -14.25 -5.47
N ALA A 79 9.56 -13.57 -4.60
CA ALA A 79 9.60 -12.10 -4.57
C ALA A 79 10.86 -11.57 -3.83
N ASP A 80 11.52 -10.58 -4.42
CA ASP A 80 12.66 -9.91 -3.80
C ASP A 80 12.23 -9.11 -2.54
N GLU A 81 13.13 -9.02 -1.56
CA GLU A 81 12.95 -8.29 -0.31
C GLU A 81 12.59 -6.82 -0.56
N GLU A 82 13.24 -6.18 -1.55
CA GLU A 82 12.95 -4.80 -1.94
C GLU A 82 11.48 -4.62 -2.37
N PHE A 83 10.89 -5.62 -3.05
CA PHE A 83 9.49 -5.54 -3.45
C PHE A 83 8.56 -5.64 -2.25
N ARG A 84 8.84 -6.56 -1.32
CA ARG A 84 8.04 -6.74 -0.11
C ARG A 84 8.05 -5.49 0.77
N ASP A 85 9.23 -4.90 0.95
CA ASP A 85 9.37 -3.63 1.68
C ASP A 85 8.64 -2.49 0.98
N GLY A 86 8.72 -2.43 -0.36
CA GLY A 86 7.97 -1.45 -1.15
C GLY A 86 6.45 -1.57 -0.98
N VAL A 87 5.91 -2.79 -0.95
CA VAL A 87 4.47 -3.04 -0.69
C VAL A 87 4.10 -2.64 0.73
N ARG A 88 4.91 -3.00 1.71
CA ARG A 88 4.73 -2.60 3.12
C ARG A 88 4.69 -1.08 3.28
N ASP A 89 5.66 -0.38 2.68
CA ASP A 89 5.75 1.08 2.74
C ASP A 89 4.59 1.77 2.01
N ALA A 90 4.14 1.20 0.88
CA ALA A 90 2.97 1.69 0.17
C ALA A 90 1.70 1.59 1.02
N LEU A 91 1.48 0.45 1.68
CA LEU A 91 0.36 0.26 2.61
C LEU A 91 0.43 1.25 3.78
N ALA A 92 1.60 1.39 4.42
CA ALA A 92 1.81 2.34 5.50
C ALA A 92 1.54 3.80 5.07
N PHE A 93 1.96 4.18 3.87
CA PHE A 93 1.68 5.49 3.29
C PHE A 93 0.17 5.73 3.09
N LEU A 94 -0.54 4.75 2.50
CA LEU A 94 -1.98 4.85 2.26
C LEU A 94 -2.77 4.94 3.57
N LEU A 95 -2.46 4.06 4.53
CA LEU A 95 -3.08 4.04 5.87
C LEU A 95 -2.85 5.37 6.61
N ARG A 96 -1.64 5.94 6.48
CA ARG A 96 -1.36 7.28 7.03
C ARG A 96 -2.21 8.36 6.36
N GLY A 97 -2.42 8.27 5.05
CA GLY A 97 -3.20 9.23 4.27
C GLY A 97 -4.69 9.28 4.66
N ILE A 98 -5.27 8.13 4.98
CA ILE A 98 -6.68 8.03 5.45
C ILE A 98 -6.84 8.33 6.95
N GLY A 99 -5.77 8.68 7.65
CA GLY A 99 -5.85 9.15 9.04
C GLY A 99 -5.87 8.05 10.10
N VAL A 100 -5.37 6.84 9.79
CA VAL A 100 -5.34 5.70 10.74
C VAL A 100 -4.62 6.07 12.04
N ARG A 101 -3.57 6.91 12.03
CA ARG A 101 -2.90 7.38 13.27
C ARG A 101 -3.80 8.20 14.20
N THR A 102 -4.77 8.94 13.65
CA THR A 102 -5.73 9.72 14.44
C THR A 102 -6.78 8.80 15.03
N LEU A 103 -7.24 7.82 14.24
CA LEU A 103 -8.29 6.88 14.62
C LEU A 103 -7.78 5.82 15.62
N VAL A 104 -6.54 5.32 15.47
CA VAL A 104 -5.87 4.40 16.42
C VAL A 104 -5.70 5.02 17.82
N ARG A 105 -5.59 6.35 17.91
CA ARG A 105 -5.50 7.07 19.20
C ARG A 105 -6.88 7.28 19.86
N GLU A 106 -7.95 7.32 19.07
CA GLU A 106 -9.33 7.46 19.57
C GLU A 106 -9.98 6.10 19.86
N SER A 107 -9.60 5.03 19.13
CA SER A 107 -9.98 3.65 19.42
C SER A 107 -9.08 3.04 20.51
N ALA A 108 -9.06 3.68 21.68
CA ALA A 108 -8.58 3.06 22.93
C ALA A 108 -9.68 2.19 23.59
N ASP A 109 -10.66 1.78 22.79
CA ASP A 109 -11.74 0.88 23.13
C ASP A 109 -11.47 -0.42 22.36
N GLU A 110 -11.13 -1.49 23.08
CA GLU A 110 -10.65 -2.78 22.52
C GLU A 110 -11.70 -3.50 21.65
N SER A 111 -12.93 -3.00 21.60
CA SER A 111 -14.08 -3.67 20.96
C SER A 111 -14.45 -3.13 19.58
N SER A 112 -13.76 -2.12 19.04
CA SER A 112 -14.04 -1.59 17.70
C SER A 112 -12.96 -2.01 16.70
N PRO A 113 -13.32 -2.62 15.54
CA PRO A 113 -12.33 -3.07 14.57
C PRO A 113 -11.47 -1.89 14.13
N HIS A 114 -10.15 -2.08 14.12
CA HIS A 114 -9.23 -1.04 13.73
C HIS A 114 -9.53 -0.58 12.30
N VAL A 115 -9.27 0.68 11.99
CA VAL A 115 -9.60 1.27 10.68
C VAL A 115 -8.99 0.48 9.51
N ALA A 116 -7.79 -0.08 9.70
CA ALA A 116 -7.18 -0.97 8.73
C ALA A 116 -8.02 -2.23 8.47
N GLU A 117 -8.58 -2.85 9.51
CA GLU A 117 -9.48 -4.02 9.42
C GLU A 117 -10.76 -3.65 8.69
N GLN A 118 -11.38 -2.51 9.01
CA GLN A 118 -12.60 -2.05 8.32
C GLN A 118 -12.37 -1.84 6.82
N PHE A 119 -11.23 -1.24 6.45
CA PHE A 119 -10.89 -1.05 5.03
C PHE A 119 -10.57 -2.37 4.33
N LEU A 120 -9.88 -3.29 4.99
CA LEU A 120 -9.58 -4.61 4.44
C LEU A 120 -10.87 -5.44 4.28
N ALA A 121 -11.74 -5.46 5.29
CA ALA A 121 -13.04 -6.14 5.24
C ALA A 121 -13.91 -5.60 4.09
N LEU A 122 -13.97 -4.27 3.94
CA LEU A 122 -14.69 -3.64 2.83
C LEU A 122 -14.09 -3.99 1.47
N ALA A 123 -12.76 -4.06 1.35
CA ALA A 123 -12.08 -4.44 0.12
C ALA A 123 -12.39 -5.90 -0.25
N THR A 124 -12.30 -6.82 0.71
CA THR A 124 -12.60 -8.25 0.54
C THR A 124 -14.06 -8.49 0.18
N ALA A 125 -15.00 -7.85 0.88
CA ALA A 125 -16.43 -7.97 0.59
C ALA A 125 -16.76 -7.49 -0.84
N ARG A 126 -16.17 -6.37 -1.27
CA ARG A 126 -16.32 -5.87 -2.65
C ARG A 126 -15.76 -6.85 -3.67
N ALA A 127 -14.59 -7.42 -3.40
CA ALA A 127 -13.96 -8.42 -4.27
C ALA A 127 -14.88 -9.63 -4.49
N GLY A 128 -15.40 -10.20 -3.40
CA GLY A 128 -16.30 -11.36 -3.46
C GLY A 128 -17.60 -11.08 -4.24
N GLN A 129 -18.23 -9.92 -4.03
CA GLN A 129 -19.45 -9.55 -4.76
C GLN A 129 -19.25 -9.53 -6.28
N ARG A 130 -18.09 -9.11 -6.79
CA ARG A 130 -17.82 -9.06 -8.24
C ARG A 130 -17.57 -10.46 -8.82
N GLU A 131 -16.89 -11.32 -8.08
CA GLU A 131 -16.65 -12.73 -8.45
C GLU A 131 -17.94 -13.59 -8.39
N GLY A 132 -19.08 -12.99 -8.05
CA GLY A 132 -20.38 -13.67 -7.97
C GLY A 132 -20.59 -14.44 -6.68
N PHE A 133 -19.71 -14.26 -5.69
CA PHE A 133 -19.89 -14.77 -4.33
C PHE A 133 -20.63 -13.74 -3.49
N LEU A 134 -21.77 -14.13 -2.90
CA LEU A 134 -22.38 -13.36 -1.83
C LEU A 134 -21.55 -13.59 -0.57
N VAL A 135 -20.66 -12.64 -0.29
CA VAL A 135 -19.93 -12.62 0.98
C VAL A 135 -20.83 -11.94 2.00
N ASP A 136 -21.51 -12.74 2.81
CA ASP A 136 -22.48 -12.25 3.80
C ASP A 136 -21.80 -11.61 5.03
N ASP A 137 -20.58 -12.05 5.37
CA ASP A 137 -19.80 -11.50 6.49
C ASP A 137 -18.29 -11.70 6.26
N VAL A 138 -17.47 -10.71 6.68
CA VAL A 138 -16.00 -10.79 6.63
C VAL A 138 -15.47 -10.48 8.02
N GLU A 139 -15.06 -11.53 8.74
CA GLU A 139 -14.38 -11.41 10.03
C GLU A 139 -12.87 -11.49 9.81
N LEU A 140 -12.14 -10.48 10.30
CA LEU A 140 -10.68 -10.41 10.22
C LEU A 140 -10.11 -10.43 11.64
N ASP A 141 -9.41 -11.51 11.99
CA ASP A 141 -8.69 -11.62 13.25
C ASP A 141 -7.21 -11.24 13.08
N VAL A 142 -6.78 -10.19 13.78
CA VAL A 142 -5.43 -9.63 13.72
C VAL A 142 -4.54 -10.15 14.86
N GLU A 143 -5.10 -10.83 15.87
CA GLU A 143 -4.31 -11.39 16.98
C GLU A 143 -3.34 -12.47 16.49
N GLY A 144 -3.74 -13.30 15.52
CA GLY A 144 -2.86 -14.28 14.89
C GLY A 144 -1.68 -13.67 14.11
N VAL A 145 -1.84 -12.46 13.57
CA VAL A 145 -0.76 -11.76 12.85
C VAL A 145 0.29 -11.20 13.83
N GLN A 146 -0.12 -10.82 15.04
CA GLN A 146 0.82 -10.34 16.05
C GLN A 146 1.75 -11.43 16.58
N GLU A 147 1.27 -12.67 16.72
CA GLU A 147 2.14 -13.80 17.10
C GLU A 147 3.18 -14.09 16.02
N CYS A 148 2.79 -14.14 14.74
CA CYS A 148 3.73 -14.32 13.62
C CYS A 148 4.75 -13.17 13.48
N LEU A 149 4.33 -11.92 13.74
CA LEU A 149 5.24 -10.78 13.73
C LEU A 149 6.21 -10.80 14.90
N ARG A 150 5.78 -11.22 16.10
CA ARG A 150 6.66 -11.38 17.26
C ARG A 150 7.73 -12.44 17.01
N GLU A 151 7.37 -13.57 16.43
CA GLU A 151 8.33 -14.63 16.10
C GLU A 151 9.37 -14.16 15.06
N ARG A 152 8.96 -13.39 14.05
CA ARG A 152 9.88 -12.84 13.03
C ARG A 152 10.79 -11.73 13.55
N VAL A 153 10.27 -10.80 14.35
CA VAL A 153 11.07 -9.71 14.95
C VAL A 153 12.12 -10.27 15.93
N LEU A 154 11.80 -11.33 16.67
CA LEU A 154 12.74 -12.00 17.57
C LEU A 154 13.78 -12.85 16.82
N ALA A 155 13.47 -13.33 15.61
CA ALA A 155 14.43 -14.04 14.77
C ALA A 155 15.52 -13.11 14.22
N ASP A 156 15.17 -11.88 13.81
CA ASP A 156 16.12 -10.90 13.28
C ASP A 156 17.11 -10.37 14.34
N ASP A 157 16.70 -10.30 15.61
CA ASP A 157 17.59 -9.89 16.73
C ASP A 157 18.61 -10.98 17.13
N SER A 158 18.46 -12.22 16.63
CA SER A 158 19.35 -13.34 16.95
C SER A 158 20.48 -13.58 15.93
N GLY A 159 20.50 -12.82 14.82
CA GLY A 159 21.52 -12.89 13.76
C GLY A 159 22.71 -11.93 13.90
N GLY A 160 22.74 -11.10 14.95
CA GLY A 160 23.78 -10.10 15.19
C GLY A 160 24.64 -10.40 16.43
N ALA A 161 25.51 -11.41 16.36
CA ALA A 161 26.61 -11.61 17.29
C ALA A 161 27.86 -12.15 16.56
#